data_AF-A0A535S3H2-F1
#
_entry.id   AF-A0A535S3H2-F1
#
_cell.length_a   1.000
_cell.length_b   1.000
_cell.length_c   1.000
_cell.angle_alpha   90.00
_cell.angle_beta   90.00
_cell.angle_gamma   90.00
#
_symmetry.space_group_name_H-M   'P 1'
#
loop_
_entity.id
_entity.type
_entity.pdbx_description
1 polymer ?
#
loop_
_entity_poly.entity_id
_entity_poly.type
_entity_poly.pdbx_seq_one_letter_code
_entity_poly.pdbx_strand_id
1 'polypeptide(L)'
;MTRDRARASRDSGGMSPAISRQASGAARTRQSEVLRLQGLAGNSAVTGMLTLQGDAATVTPDSPASTKANPDPLAVVAAAFPTAMAIAGQLEPILRLAGADLAPLAIGALVANGFRDESKLTDVAFWLHHPELSGEALKPGLPGYPSLAKDWIDLRTSVVRPALEVRDASPEVVQSHPAPGEQQPAATSGSDDFVKDWARSTLELLPRSQREKFESIEWGPLDFPGTTVAIKGLKADALDWYLKQPNVVQKDGKEGPYLTSSNQDAAKALFLALSQVRPGGGERRVNINDSAVIPEEAFRSDPTEFYDYVTSQLEGIPGQTDIQMNSEAATKFAEMRGAAKAEGVPLVALNAFRPLAHEMKAEKAAGNRNAVGGISHLIGLAVDVKLHIDKKRDPDVVETGTGNFNKMLNMLESPIYKWIFMNGSRFGFYQYRQEPWHWEYNPEGFRDRFYAGAPNLKEKTEAVLEAARPKKRKK
;
A
#
# COMPACT_ATOMS: atom_id res chain seq x y z
N MET A 1 23.27 88.65 1.19
CA MET A 1 22.82 89.04 -0.17
C MET A 1 23.30 87.96 -1.15
N THR A 2 22.59 87.75 -2.28
CA THR A 2 23.08 87.15 -3.57
C THR A 2 23.86 85.81 -3.52
N ARG A 3 23.35 84.71 -4.11
CA ARG A 3 23.36 84.34 -5.56
C ARG A 3 24.76 83.95 -6.09
N ASP A 4 24.95 82.98 -7.01
CA ASP A 4 23.99 82.10 -7.72
C ASP A 4 24.63 80.76 -8.20
N ARG A 5 23.87 79.99 -9.00
CA ARG A 5 24.17 78.69 -9.64
C ARG A 5 25.15 78.74 -10.82
N ALA A 6 25.83 77.60 -11.08
CA ALA A 6 26.20 76.99 -12.39
C ALA A 6 27.04 77.84 -13.40
N ARG A 7 27.70 77.31 -14.46
CA ARG A 7 27.36 76.18 -15.36
C ARG A 7 28.53 75.78 -16.31
N ALA A 8 28.58 74.50 -16.70
CA ALA A 8 29.08 73.88 -17.97
C ALA A 8 30.44 74.23 -18.63
N SER A 9 31.24 73.15 -18.86
CA SER A 9 32.06 72.82 -20.05
C SER A 9 32.58 71.36 -19.87
N ARG A 10 33.19 70.58 -20.80
CA ARG A 10 33.22 70.39 -22.28
C ARG A 10 34.06 69.10 -22.56
N ASP A 11 34.06 68.38 -23.69
CA ASP A 11 33.18 68.20 -24.87
C ASP A 11 33.60 66.86 -25.59
N SER A 12 32.82 66.34 -26.57
CA SER A 12 33.11 65.12 -27.40
C SER A 12 33.18 63.73 -26.70
N GLY A 13 32.94 62.58 -27.35
CA GLY A 13 32.37 62.31 -28.68
C GLY A 13 32.44 60.82 -29.07
N GLY A 14 31.35 60.22 -29.57
CA GLY A 14 31.32 58.81 -30.01
C GLY A 14 29.92 58.34 -30.44
N MET A 15 29.82 57.61 -31.55
CA MET A 15 28.55 57.27 -32.22
C MET A 15 27.85 56.03 -31.64
N SER A 16 26.52 56.04 -31.70
CA SER A 16 25.64 54.87 -31.53
C SER A 16 25.74 53.91 -32.75
N PRO A 17 25.29 52.64 -32.66
CA PRO A 17 23.86 52.35 -32.69
C PRO A 17 23.36 51.30 -31.69
N ALA A 18 22.06 51.34 -31.39
CA ALA A 18 21.37 50.31 -30.62
C ALA A 18 21.08 49.05 -31.45
N ILE A 19 21.21 47.87 -30.83
CA ILE A 19 20.67 46.60 -31.35
C ILE A 19 19.62 46.08 -30.38
N SER A 20 18.46 45.68 -30.93
CA SER A 20 17.32 45.20 -30.17
C SER A 20 17.64 43.92 -29.40
N ARG A 21 17.37 43.89 -28.08
CA ARG A 21 17.28 42.63 -27.33
C ARG A 21 15.91 42.02 -27.57
N GLN A 22 15.86 41.06 -28.49
CA GLN A 22 14.67 40.23 -28.74
C GLN A 22 14.22 39.50 -27.47
N ALA A 23 12.91 39.30 -27.32
CA ALA A 23 12.33 38.65 -26.16
C ALA A 23 12.45 37.11 -26.24
N SER A 24 13.15 36.50 -25.29
CA SER A 24 13.17 35.04 -25.09
C SER A 24 12.14 34.58 -24.04
N GLY A 25 10.94 35.17 -24.09
CA GLY A 25 9.88 35.03 -23.09
C GLY A 25 8.63 34.27 -23.56
N ALA A 26 8.81 33.06 -24.13
CA ALA A 26 7.70 32.31 -24.75
C ALA A 26 7.55 30.83 -24.31
N ALA A 27 8.52 30.26 -23.59
CA ALA A 27 8.56 28.82 -23.30
C ALA A 27 8.06 28.41 -21.90
N ARG A 28 8.09 29.31 -20.90
CA ARG A 28 7.79 28.96 -19.50
C ARG A 28 6.35 29.18 -19.03
N THR A 29 5.52 29.90 -19.79
CA THR A 29 4.14 30.24 -19.37
C THR A 29 3.11 29.15 -19.65
N ARG A 30 3.32 28.28 -20.66
CA ARG A 30 2.31 27.27 -21.04
C ARG A 30 2.14 26.15 -20.00
N GLN A 31 3.23 25.66 -19.40
CA GLN A 31 3.12 24.63 -18.34
C GLN A 31 2.34 25.15 -17.12
N SER A 32 2.54 26.42 -16.72
CA SER A 32 1.79 27.04 -15.62
C SER A 32 0.31 27.27 -15.91
N GLU A 33 -0.11 27.40 -17.18
CA GLU A 33 -1.54 27.48 -17.54
C GLU A 33 -2.20 26.10 -17.61
N VAL A 34 -1.50 25.06 -18.06
CA VAL A 34 -2.03 23.69 -18.12
C VAL A 34 -2.33 23.14 -16.72
N LEU A 35 -1.43 23.32 -15.74
CA LEU A 35 -1.73 22.93 -14.35
C LEU A 35 -2.92 23.70 -13.76
N ARG A 36 -3.11 24.97 -14.15
CA ARG A 36 -4.21 25.79 -13.61
C ARG A 36 -5.60 25.35 -14.12
N LEU A 37 -5.67 24.58 -15.21
CA LEU A 37 -6.89 23.97 -15.72
C LEU A 37 -7.25 22.64 -15.04
N GLN A 38 -6.26 21.94 -14.45
CA GLN A 38 -6.51 20.67 -13.76
C GLN A 38 -7.33 20.85 -12.46
N GLY A 39 -7.31 22.03 -11.85
CA GLY A 39 -8.14 22.38 -10.70
C GLY A 39 -9.63 22.66 -11.00
N LEU A 40 -10.08 22.56 -12.26
CA LEU A 40 -11.45 22.92 -12.67
C LEU A 40 -12.19 21.84 -13.50
N ALA A 41 -11.56 20.71 -13.81
CA ALA A 41 -12.14 19.67 -14.66
C ALA A 41 -13.05 18.65 -13.91
N GLY A 42 -13.19 18.78 -12.59
CA GLY A 42 -13.93 17.83 -11.75
C GLY A 42 -15.45 18.06 -11.69
N ASN A 43 -16.16 18.09 -12.83
CA ASN A 43 -17.63 17.97 -12.90
C ASN A 43 -18.17 17.98 -14.35
N SER A 44 -18.83 16.90 -14.80
CA SER A 44 -20.08 16.87 -15.63
C SER A 44 -20.28 15.51 -16.34
N ALA A 45 -21.53 15.18 -16.74
CA ALA A 45 -21.93 13.84 -17.18
C ALA A 45 -22.83 13.84 -18.45
N VAL A 46 -23.53 12.71 -18.70
CA VAL A 46 -24.73 12.49 -19.56
C VAL A 46 -24.57 12.53 -21.11
N THR A 47 -25.09 11.50 -21.81
CA THR A 47 -25.33 11.38 -23.28
C THR A 47 -24.11 11.33 -24.24
N GLY A 48 -24.05 10.54 -25.34
CA GLY A 48 -24.88 9.39 -25.74
C GLY A 48 -24.64 8.94 -27.20
N MET A 49 -24.71 7.61 -27.43
CA MET A 49 -25.05 6.89 -28.69
C MET A 49 -24.24 7.02 -30.01
N LEU A 50 -23.69 5.85 -30.42
CA LEU A 50 -23.95 5.09 -31.67
C LEU A 50 -22.93 5.12 -32.86
N THR A 51 -22.59 3.91 -33.36
CA THR A 51 -21.90 3.55 -34.65
C THR A 51 -20.55 4.25 -34.98
N LEU A 52 -19.35 3.62 -35.03
CA LEU A 52 -18.88 2.23 -35.25
C LEU A 52 -18.97 1.74 -36.71
N GLN A 53 -17.82 1.64 -37.42
CA GLN A 53 -17.62 0.77 -38.61
C GLN A 53 -16.11 0.60 -38.98
N GLY A 54 -15.59 -0.65 -38.97
CA GLY A 54 -14.38 -1.13 -39.68
C GLY A 54 -12.98 -0.61 -39.24
N ASP A 55 -11.87 -1.34 -39.45
CA ASP A 55 -11.71 -2.78 -39.77
C ASP A 55 -10.30 -3.28 -39.34
N ALA A 56 -10.07 -4.60 -39.37
CA ALA A 56 -8.89 -5.24 -38.76
C ALA A 56 -7.86 -5.81 -39.77
N ALA A 57 -6.57 -5.75 -39.40
CA ALA A 57 -5.45 -6.47 -40.02
C ALA A 57 -4.30 -6.63 -38.99
N THR A 58 -4.20 -7.76 -38.27
CA THR A 58 -3.36 -8.96 -38.54
C THR A 58 -1.87 -8.85 -38.19
N VAL A 59 -1.39 -9.86 -37.44
CA VAL A 59 -0.01 -10.03 -36.92
C VAL A 59 0.73 -11.13 -37.68
N THR A 60 2.06 -11.03 -37.82
CA THR A 60 2.96 -12.18 -38.04
C THR A 60 4.17 -12.13 -37.09
N PRO A 61 4.67 -13.28 -36.57
CA PRO A 61 5.79 -13.32 -35.61
C PRO A 61 7.04 -14.06 -36.10
N ASP A 62 8.19 -13.83 -35.44
CA ASP A 62 9.27 -14.81 -35.18
C ASP A 62 10.24 -14.18 -34.13
N SER A 63 10.46 -14.76 -32.94
CA SER A 63 11.45 -15.81 -32.58
C SER A 63 12.86 -15.27 -32.27
N PRO A 64 13.70 -15.91 -31.42
CA PRO A 64 13.54 -17.16 -30.67
C PRO A 64 13.72 -17.01 -29.13
N ALA A 65 13.79 -18.14 -28.40
CA ALA A 65 13.86 -18.20 -26.93
C ALA A 65 15.29 -18.26 -26.33
N SER A 66 15.41 -18.05 -25.02
CA SER A 66 16.64 -18.26 -24.22
C SER A 66 16.34 -18.97 -22.89
N THR A 67 17.35 -19.66 -22.33
CA THR A 67 17.21 -20.59 -21.20
C THR A 67 17.01 -19.89 -19.85
N LYS A 68 16.09 -20.43 -19.04
CA LYS A 68 15.87 -20.02 -17.64
C LYS A 68 16.42 -21.07 -16.68
N ALA A 69 16.98 -20.63 -15.55
CA ALA A 69 17.17 -21.50 -14.39
C ALA A 69 15.81 -21.83 -13.74
N ASN A 70 15.64 -23.05 -13.23
CA ASN A 70 14.44 -23.41 -12.48
C ASN A 70 14.46 -22.78 -11.08
N PRO A 71 13.32 -22.30 -10.57
CA PRO A 71 13.19 -21.79 -9.21
C PRO A 71 13.23 -22.90 -8.15
N ASP A 72 13.56 -22.52 -6.92
CA ASP A 72 13.49 -23.38 -5.73
C ASP A 72 12.06 -23.92 -5.50
N PRO A 73 11.84 -25.25 -5.51
CA PRO A 73 10.51 -25.84 -5.29
C PRO A 73 9.84 -25.40 -3.99
N LEU A 74 10.58 -25.20 -2.89
CA LEU A 74 9.99 -24.78 -1.61
C LEU A 74 9.48 -23.34 -1.67
N ALA A 75 10.24 -22.44 -2.31
CA ALA A 75 9.81 -21.08 -2.59
C ALA A 75 8.61 -21.02 -3.55
N VAL A 76 8.56 -21.90 -4.56
CA VAL A 76 7.38 -22.01 -5.47
C VAL A 76 6.16 -22.51 -4.71
N VAL A 77 6.27 -23.55 -3.89
CA VAL A 77 5.15 -24.08 -3.08
C VAL A 77 4.64 -23.00 -2.13
N ALA A 78 5.51 -22.31 -1.38
CA ALA A 78 5.11 -21.26 -0.46
C ALA A 78 4.44 -20.06 -1.16
N ALA A 79 4.94 -19.65 -2.34
CA ALA A 79 4.36 -18.55 -3.12
C ALA A 79 3.06 -18.94 -3.85
N ALA A 80 2.90 -20.19 -4.24
CA ALA A 80 1.71 -20.70 -4.91
C ALA A 80 0.56 -21.02 -3.93
N PHE A 81 0.87 -21.42 -2.70
CA PHE A 81 -0.09 -21.86 -1.67
C PHE A 81 -1.33 -20.96 -1.51
N PRO A 82 -1.24 -19.61 -1.42
CA PRO A 82 -2.42 -18.76 -1.27
C PRO A 82 -3.36 -18.81 -2.49
N THR A 83 -2.77 -18.82 -3.69
CA THR A 83 -3.48 -18.89 -4.97
C THR A 83 -4.09 -20.28 -5.19
N ALA A 84 -3.35 -21.33 -4.84
CA ALA A 84 -3.76 -22.71 -4.96
C ALA A 84 -4.94 -23.06 -4.04
N MET A 85 -4.95 -22.57 -2.79
CA MET A 85 -6.09 -22.73 -1.89
C MET A 85 -7.35 -21.96 -2.34
N ALA A 86 -7.21 -21.03 -3.30
CA ALA A 86 -8.31 -20.33 -3.95
C ALA A 86 -8.75 -20.96 -5.30
N ILE A 87 -7.91 -21.81 -5.91
CA ILE A 87 -8.14 -22.44 -7.22
C ILE A 87 -7.87 -23.95 -7.13
N ALA A 88 -8.91 -24.71 -6.76
CA ALA A 88 -8.83 -26.17 -6.70
C ALA A 88 -8.53 -26.76 -8.09
N GLY A 89 -7.37 -27.40 -8.25
CA GLY A 89 -6.99 -28.16 -9.45
C GLY A 89 -5.77 -27.67 -10.25
N GLN A 90 -4.99 -26.68 -9.79
CA GLN A 90 -3.77 -26.20 -10.49
C GLN A 90 -2.44 -26.46 -9.76
N LEU A 91 -2.40 -27.44 -8.84
CA LEU A 91 -1.21 -27.75 -8.03
C LEU A 91 -0.31 -28.86 -8.58
N GLU A 92 -0.83 -29.79 -9.38
CA GLU A 92 -0.13 -31.03 -9.77
C GLU A 92 1.29 -30.82 -10.38
N PRO A 93 1.52 -29.86 -11.31
CA PRO A 93 2.86 -29.61 -11.85
C PRO A 93 3.85 -29.00 -10.85
N ILE A 94 3.36 -28.33 -9.82
CA ILE A 94 4.17 -27.71 -8.77
C ILE A 94 4.51 -28.73 -7.69
N LEU A 95 3.53 -29.51 -7.24
CA LEU A 95 3.74 -30.52 -6.21
C LEU A 95 4.56 -31.72 -6.72
N ARG A 96 4.46 -32.09 -8.00
CA ARG A 96 5.39 -33.04 -8.64
C ARG A 96 6.86 -32.59 -8.60
N LEU A 97 7.12 -31.28 -8.50
CA LEU A 97 8.49 -30.74 -8.42
C LEU A 97 9.06 -30.77 -6.98
N ALA A 98 8.21 -31.01 -5.97
CA ALA A 98 8.61 -31.12 -4.56
C ALA A 98 8.56 -32.58 -4.06
N GLY A 99 7.50 -33.32 -4.39
CA GLY A 99 7.33 -34.73 -4.02
C GLY A 99 7.04 -34.98 -2.53
N ALA A 100 6.76 -36.24 -2.20
CA ALA A 100 6.39 -36.69 -0.86
C ALA A 100 7.49 -36.42 0.17
N ASP A 101 8.76 -36.69 -0.18
CA ASP A 101 9.91 -36.61 0.73
C ASP A 101 10.16 -35.18 1.26
N LEU A 102 9.66 -34.14 0.58
CA LEU A 102 9.76 -32.75 1.03
C LEU A 102 8.55 -32.27 1.85
N ALA A 103 7.53 -33.10 2.11
CA ALA A 103 6.35 -32.68 2.87
C ALA A 103 6.67 -32.06 4.24
N PRO A 104 7.57 -32.60 5.09
CA PRO A 104 7.94 -31.95 6.35
C PRO A 104 8.60 -30.58 6.18
N LEU A 105 9.40 -30.40 5.13
CA LEU A 105 10.09 -29.13 4.85
C LEU A 105 9.13 -28.09 4.25
N ALA A 106 8.22 -28.51 3.37
CA ALA A 106 7.19 -27.66 2.81
C ALA A 106 6.19 -27.18 3.88
N ILE A 107 5.71 -28.09 4.75
CA ILE A 107 4.83 -27.71 5.86
C ILE A 107 5.57 -26.86 6.89
N GLY A 108 6.83 -27.18 7.23
CA GLY A 108 7.67 -26.32 8.08
C GLY A 108 7.84 -24.90 7.53
N ALA A 109 8.06 -24.77 6.22
CA ALA A 109 8.14 -23.47 5.55
C ALA A 109 6.79 -22.72 5.58
N LEU A 110 5.66 -23.40 5.40
CA LEU A 110 4.32 -22.79 5.47
C LEU A 110 3.99 -22.34 6.92
N VAL A 111 4.35 -23.13 7.93
CA VAL A 111 4.23 -22.70 9.34
C VAL A 111 5.19 -21.55 9.66
N ALA A 112 6.38 -21.51 9.06
CA ALA A 112 7.28 -20.35 9.16
C ALA A 112 6.66 -19.07 8.54
N ASN A 113 5.88 -19.21 7.46
CA ASN A 113 5.13 -18.14 6.79
C ASN A 113 3.74 -17.86 7.40
N GLY A 114 3.49 -18.28 8.63
CA GLY A 114 2.28 -17.89 9.38
C GLY A 114 1.02 -18.71 9.11
N PHE A 115 1.05 -19.73 8.23
CA PHE A 115 -0.08 -20.63 8.07
C PHE A 115 -0.24 -21.53 9.30
N ARG A 116 -1.46 -21.59 9.88
CA ARG A 116 -1.77 -22.30 11.14
C ARG A 116 -2.97 -23.26 11.06
N ASP A 117 -3.65 -23.31 9.91
CA ASP A 117 -4.80 -24.20 9.73
C ASP A 117 -4.31 -25.65 9.53
N GLU A 118 -4.27 -26.40 10.63
CA GLU A 118 -3.87 -27.82 10.70
C GLU A 118 -4.54 -28.68 9.62
N SER A 119 -5.80 -28.40 9.26
CA SER A 119 -6.51 -29.19 8.25
C SER A 119 -6.05 -28.84 6.83
N LYS A 120 -5.92 -27.55 6.49
CA LYS A 120 -5.37 -27.13 5.18
C LYS A 120 -3.90 -27.51 4.99
N LEU A 121 -3.11 -27.46 6.07
CA LEU A 121 -1.72 -27.94 6.05
C LEU A 121 -1.68 -29.47 5.85
N THR A 122 -2.64 -30.22 6.40
CA THR A 122 -2.78 -31.65 6.12
C THR A 122 -3.19 -31.91 4.67
N ASP A 123 -4.15 -31.15 4.13
CA ASP A 123 -4.56 -31.27 2.72
C ASP A 123 -3.38 -31.08 1.76
N VAL A 124 -2.49 -30.11 2.04
CA VAL A 124 -1.27 -29.89 1.23
C VAL A 124 -0.17 -30.92 1.48
N ALA A 125 0.01 -31.42 2.70
CA ALA A 125 0.89 -32.56 2.96
C ALA A 125 0.42 -33.81 2.20
N PHE A 126 -0.89 -34.04 2.19
CA PHE A 126 -1.54 -35.12 1.46
C PHE A 126 -1.37 -34.96 -0.07
N TRP A 127 -1.59 -33.77 -0.64
CA TRP A 127 -1.37 -33.53 -2.07
C TRP A 127 0.11 -33.59 -2.49
N LEU A 128 1.07 -33.43 -1.56
CA LEU A 128 2.50 -33.69 -1.83
C LEU A 128 2.81 -35.20 -1.92
N HIS A 129 2.08 -36.03 -1.17
CA HIS A 129 2.14 -37.50 -1.28
C HIS A 129 1.31 -38.05 -2.45
N HIS A 130 0.19 -37.38 -2.76
CA HIS A 130 -0.79 -37.75 -3.78
C HIS A 130 -0.98 -36.60 -4.79
N PRO A 131 0.04 -36.27 -5.61
CA PRO A 131 -0.04 -35.17 -6.57
C PRO A 131 -1.14 -35.38 -7.62
N GLU A 132 -1.52 -36.62 -7.92
CA GLU A 132 -2.66 -36.97 -8.77
C GLU A 132 -4.03 -36.58 -8.18
N LEU A 133 -4.10 -36.29 -6.87
CA LEU A 133 -5.28 -35.80 -6.15
C LEU A 133 -5.15 -34.30 -5.78
N SER A 134 -4.22 -33.57 -6.40
CA SER A 134 -3.94 -32.15 -6.10
C SER A 134 -5.17 -31.23 -6.19
N GLY A 135 -5.65 -30.77 -5.04
CA GLY A 135 -6.83 -29.90 -4.95
C GLY A 135 -8.18 -30.63 -4.94
N GLU A 136 -8.18 -31.96 -5.07
CA GLU A 136 -9.35 -32.80 -4.81
C GLU A 136 -9.60 -32.91 -3.29
N ALA A 137 -10.85 -32.74 -2.88
CA ALA A 137 -11.26 -32.92 -1.48
C ALA A 137 -11.52 -34.40 -1.18
N LEU A 138 -10.90 -34.91 -0.12
CA LEU A 138 -11.03 -36.32 0.26
C LEU A 138 -12.48 -36.67 0.66
N LYS A 139 -13.09 -37.61 -0.09
CA LYS A 139 -14.53 -37.89 -0.06
C LYS A 139 -14.79 -39.41 -0.15
N PRO A 140 -15.75 -39.99 0.61
CA PRO A 140 -15.94 -41.45 0.72
C PRO A 140 -16.19 -42.23 -0.58
N GLY A 141 -16.55 -41.56 -1.68
CA GLY A 141 -16.73 -42.17 -3.00
C GLY A 141 -15.45 -42.28 -3.86
N LEU A 142 -14.27 -41.88 -3.35
CA LEU A 142 -13.01 -42.06 -4.09
C LEU A 142 -12.57 -43.54 -4.09
N PRO A 143 -12.07 -44.07 -5.22
CA PRO A 143 -11.35 -45.35 -5.23
C PRO A 143 -10.20 -45.33 -4.22
N GLY A 144 -10.08 -46.38 -3.40
CA GLY A 144 -9.06 -46.47 -2.36
C GLY A 144 -9.27 -45.57 -1.14
N TYR A 145 -10.41 -44.88 -1.00
CA TYR A 145 -10.68 -43.93 0.10
C TYR A 145 -10.30 -44.40 1.51
N PRO A 146 -10.55 -45.65 1.95
CA PRO A 146 -10.16 -46.10 3.30
C PRO A 146 -8.65 -46.01 3.58
N SER A 147 -7.81 -46.25 2.58
CA SER A 147 -6.35 -46.09 2.69
C SER A 147 -5.97 -44.62 2.65
N LEU A 148 -6.43 -43.88 1.62
CA LEU A 148 -6.13 -42.45 1.47
C LEU A 148 -6.56 -41.62 2.70
N ALA A 149 -7.67 -41.99 3.34
CA ALA A 149 -8.16 -41.35 4.56
C ALA A 149 -7.30 -41.69 5.78
N LYS A 150 -6.70 -42.88 5.83
CA LYS A 150 -5.67 -43.21 6.84
C LYS A 150 -4.40 -42.41 6.57
N ASP A 151 -3.92 -42.37 5.33
CA ASP A 151 -2.67 -41.68 4.97
C ASP A 151 -2.76 -40.17 5.28
N TRP A 152 -3.92 -39.54 5.03
CA TRP A 152 -4.21 -38.16 5.46
C TRP A 152 -4.14 -37.97 6.99
N ILE A 153 -4.67 -38.91 7.78
CA ILE A 153 -4.62 -38.87 9.26
C ILE A 153 -3.19 -39.09 9.77
N ASP A 154 -2.45 -40.00 9.15
CA ASP A 154 -1.06 -40.29 9.50
C ASP A 154 -0.17 -39.07 9.20
N LEU A 155 -0.33 -38.41 8.05
CA LEU A 155 0.38 -37.17 7.71
C LEU A 155 0.04 -36.01 8.64
N ARG A 156 -1.23 -35.85 9.03
CA ARG A 156 -1.64 -34.86 10.04
C ARG A 156 -0.88 -35.04 11.36
N THR A 157 -0.73 -36.29 11.76
CA THR A 157 -0.18 -36.67 13.07
C THR A 157 1.35 -36.71 13.08
N SER A 158 1.98 -37.13 11.98
CA SER A 158 3.44 -37.30 11.89
C SER A 158 4.18 -36.11 11.28
N VAL A 159 3.51 -35.26 10.49
CA VAL A 159 4.15 -34.13 9.79
C VAL A 159 3.59 -32.79 10.27
N VAL A 160 2.27 -32.62 10.24
CA VAL A 160 1.65 -31.30 10.46
C VAL A 160 1.66 -30.88 11.93
N ARG A 161 1.28 -31.77 12.86
CA ARG A 161 1.31 -31.46 14.30
C ARG A 161 2.71 -31.15 14.83
N PRO A 162 3.75 -31.96 14.58
CA PRO A 162 5.10 -31.61 15.01
C PRO A 162 5.59 -30.28 14.43
N ALA A 163 5.27 -29.96 13.17
CA ALA A 163 5.64 -28.69 12.56
C ALA A 163 4.98 -27.46 13.22
N LEU A 164 3.79 -27.62 13.81
CA LEU A 164 3.12 -26.59 14.61
C LEU A 164 3.70 -26.53 16.05
N GLU A 165 3.76 -27.68 16.73
CA GLU A 165 4.19 -27.83 18.13
C GLU A 165 5.64 -27.35 18.37
N VAL A 166 6.55 -27.56 17.41
CA VAL A 166 7.96 -27.13 17.47
C VAL A 166 8.14 -25.61 17.64
N ARG A 167 7.09 -24.80 17.45
CA ARG A 167 7.13 -23.35 17.71
C ARG A 167 6.32 -22.85 18.89
N ASP A 168 5.42 -23.68 19.43
CA ASP A 168 4.81 -23.44 20.75
C ASP A 168 5.76 -23.90 21.88
N ALA A 169 6.66 -24.85 21.59
CA ALA A 169 7.74 -25.28 22.47
C ALA A 169 9.03 -24.45 22.31
N SER A 170 9.05 -23.24 22.86
CA SER A 170 10.29 -22.48 23.12
C SER A 170 10.18 -21.70 24.44
N PRO A 171 11.29 -21.50 25.17
CA PRO A 171 11.24 -21.46 26.63
C PRO A 171 10.58 -20.22 27.23
N GLU A 172 9.97 -20.46 28.39
CA GLU A 172 9.35 -19.47 29.27
C GLU A 172 10.36 -18.40 29.72
N VAL A 173 10.38 -17.25 29.03
CA VAL A 173 11.22 -16.11 29.40
C VAL A 173 10.62 -15.42 30.62
N VAL A 174 11.23 -15.69 31.78
CA VAL A 174 10.91 -15.05 33.06
C VAL A 174 10.93 -13.52 32.91
N GLN A 175 9.80 -12.87 33.19
CA GLN A 175 9.64 -11.42 33.05
C GLN A 175 10.35 -10.65 34.19
N SER A 176 11.66 -10.48 34.07
CA SER A 176 12.39 -9.47 34.85
C SER A 176 12.18 -8.08 34.25
N HIS A 177 11.36 -7.25 34.89
CA HIS A 177 11.24 -5.83 34.56
C HIS A 177 12.59 -5.11 34.78
N PRO A 178 13.12 -4.35 33.81
CA PRO A 178 14.19 -3.40 34.06
C PRO A 178 13.66 -2.21 34.88
N ALA A 179 14.45 -1.73 35.83
CA ALA A 179 14.23 -0.41 36.44
C ALA A 179 14.54 0.70 35.41
N PRO A 180 13.96 1.91 35.53
CA PRO A 180 14.17 2.98 34.56
C PRO A 180 15.58 3.59 34.71
N GLY A 181 16.57 3.05 33.99
CA GLY A 181 17.95 3.52 34.16
C GLY A 181 19.06 2.88 33.33
N GLU A 182 18.79 2.25 32.18
CA GLU A 182 19.86 1.71 31.32
C GLU A 182 19.61 1.97 29.83
N GLN A 183 20.64 2.49 29.14
CA GLN A 183 20.57 2.84 27.72
C GLN A 183 20.88 1.61 26.86
N GLN A 184 19.86 1.06 26.20
CA GLN A 184 20.04 -0.01 25.23
C GLN A 184 20.85 0.51 24.00
N PRO A 185 21.73 -0.29 23.38
CA PRO A 185 22.72 0.23 22.43
C PRO A 185 22.15 0.95 21.21
N ALA A 186 22.93 1.88 20.66
CA ALA A 186 22.61 2.60 19.43
C ALA A 186 22.39 1.66 18.23
N ALA A 187 21.60 2.12 17.26
CA ALA A 187 21.30 1.38 16.04
C ALA A 187 22.58 0.97 15.27
N THR A 188 22.52 -0.16 14.58
CA THR A 188 23.62 -0.64 13.74
C THR A 188 23.88 0.34 12.61
N SER A 189 25.14 0.75 12.42
CA SER A 189 25.52 1.87 11.53
C SER A 189 24.98 1.78 10.09
N GLY A 190 24.74 0.58 9.57
CA GLY A 190 24.16 0.38 8.23
C GLY A 190 22.69 0.78 8.06
N SER A 191 21.90 0.93 9.13
CA SER A 191 20.51 1.41 9.02
C SER A 191 20.43 2.93 8.84
N ASP A 192 21.30 3.67 9.52
CA ASP A 192 21.38 5.13 9.44
C ASP A 192 21.70 5.60 8.02
N ASP A 193 22.70 4.97 7.38
CA ASP A 193 23.09 5.24 6.00
C ASP A 193 21.92 4.97 5.03
N PHE A 194 21.18 3.86 5.19
CA PHE A 194 20.02 3.56 4.36
C PHE A 194 18.88 4.58 4.51
N VAL A 195 18.56 4.98 5.74
CA VAL A 195 17.50 5.96 6.01
C VAL A 195 17.87 7.31 5.40
N LYS A 196 19.10 7.78 5.62
CA LYS A 196 19.52 9.16 5.31
C LYS A 196 19.95 9.36 3.85
N ASP A 197 20.34 8.29 3.14
CA ASP A 197 20.70 8.35 1.73
C ASP A 197 19.47 8.49 0.80
N TRP A 198 19.34 9.66 0.18
CA TRP A 198 18.29 9.98 -0.78
C TRP A 198 18.49 9.37 -2.18
N ALA A 199 19.46 8.49 -2.40
CA ALA A 199 19.55 7.64 -3.59
C ALA A 199 18.96 6.23 -3.38
N ARG A 200 18.49 5.92 -2.16
CA ARG A 200 18.06 4.57 -1.76
C ARG A 200 16.58 4.55 -1.36
N SER A 201 15.86 3.52 -1.79
CA SER A 201 14.40 3.38 -1.68
C SER A 201 14.00 2.16 -0.84
N THR A 202 12.77 2.08 -0.31
CA THR A 202 12.28 0.83 0.30
C THR A 202 12.21 -0.35 -0.68
N LEU A 203 12.33 -0.11 -2.00
CA LEU A 203 12.55 -1.16 -3.00
C LEU A 203 13.78 -2.02 -2.69
N GLU A 204 14.80 -1.47 -1.99
CA GLU A 204 16.00 -2.21 -1.59
C GLU A 204 15.72 -3.30 -0.54
N LEU A 205 14.58 -3.25 0.14
CA LEU A 205 14.16 -4.22 1.16
C LEU A 205 13.41 -5.41 0.54
N LEU A 206 13.13 -5.38 -0.75
CA LEU A 206 12.53 -6.49 -1.50
C LEU A 206 13.58 -7.54 -1.89
N PRO A 207 13.19 -8.82 -2.05
CA PRO A 207 14.05 -9.81 -2.69
C PRO A 207 14.56 -9.30 -4.04
N ARG A 208 15.86 -9.47 -4.32
CA ARG A 208 16.54 -8.85 -5.48
C ARG A 208 15.78 -9.00 -6.82
N SER A 209 15.24 -10.19 -7.11
CA SER A 209 14.48 -10.46 -8.33
C SER A 209 13.12 -9.76 -8.40
N GLN A 210 12.52 -9.40 -7.25
CA GLN A 210 11.33 -8.54 -7.19
C GLN A 210 11.73 -7.07 -7.35
N ARG A 211 12.81 -6.63 -6.69
CA ARG A 211 13.38 -5.28 -6.85
C ARG A 211 13.69 -4.98 -8.32
N GLU A 212 14.53 -5.80 -8.95
CA GLU A 212 14.94 -5.63 -10.35
C GLU A 212 13.72 -5.64 -11.30
N LYS A 213 12.71 -6.47 -11.01
CA LYS A 213 11.43 -6.46 -11.75
C LYS A 213 10.72 -5.10 -11.63
N PHE A 214 10.54 -4.55 -10.43
CA PHE A 214 9.81 -3.29 -10.26
C PHE A 214 10.60 -2.06 -10.72
N GLU A 215 11.93 -2.09 -10.63
CA GLU A 215 12.83 -1.07 -11.18
C GLU A 215 12.88 -1.10 -12.73
N SER A 216 12.62 -2.26 -13.36
CA SER A 216 12.58 -2.40 -14.82
C SER A 216 11.30 -1.91 -15.50
N ILE A 217 10.27 -1.51 -14.74
CA ILE A 217 8.99 -1.05 -15.28
C ILE A 217 9.06 0.45 -15.58
N GLU A 218 8.76 0.84 -16.82
CA GLU A 218 8.44 2.23 -17.15
C GLU A 218 7.05 2.57 -16.62
N TRP A 219 7.00 3.34 -15.53
CA TRP A 219 5.76 3.70 -14.85
C TRP A 219 5.12 4.96 -15.45
N GLY A 220 3.82 4.90 -15.68
CA GLY A 220 3.01 5.93 -16.33
C GLY A 220 2.03 6.66 -15.41
N PRO A 221 1.27 7.64 -15.94
CA PRO A 221 0.38 8.49 -15.15
C PRO A 221 -0.88 7.77 -14.66
N LEU A 222 -1.30 6.67 -15.29
CA LEU A 222 -2.53 5.93 -14.96
C LEU A 222 -2.25 4.62 -14.19
N ASP A 223 -1.02 4.44 -13.68
CA ASP A 223 -0.55 3.17 -13.12
C ASP A 223 -1.02 2.91 -11.69
N PHE A 224 -1.49 3.94 -10.99
CA PHE A 224 -2.09 3.76 -9.68
C PHE A 224 -3.36 2.89 -9.77
N PRO A 225 -3.54 1.88 -8.88
CA PRO A 225 -4.63 0.92 -8.99
C PRO A 225 -6.03 1.57 -9.06
N GLY A 226 -6.82 1.19 -10.06
CA GLY A 226 -8.17 1.70 -10.25
C GLY A 226 -8.25 3.09 -10.90
N THR A 227 -7.13 3.73 -11.22
CA THR A 227 -7.14 5.04 -11.90
C THR A 227 -7.63 4.90 -13.34
N THR A 228 -8.61 5.72 -13.70
CA THR A 228 -9.18 5.80 -15.05
C THR A 228 -9.44 7.25 -15.42
N VAL A 229 -9.42 7.54 -16.72
CA VAL A 229 -9.79 8.85 -17.27
C VAL A 229 -10.83 8.63 -18.36
N ALA A 230 -12.05 9.13 -18.17
CA ALA A 230 -13.06 9.10 -19.22
C ALA A 230 -12.58 9.92 -20.43
N ILE A 231 -12.65 9.34 -21.64
CA ILE A 231 -12.30 10.06 -22.89
C ILE A 231 -13.35 11.14 -23.18
N LYS A 232 -14.58 10.90 -22.75
CA LYS A 232 -15.68 11.85 -22.85
C LYS A 232 -15.39 13.14 -22.07
N GLY A 233 -15.41 14.27 -22.77
CA GLY A 233 -15.15 15.59 -22.19
C GLY A 233 -13.65 15.90 -21.99
N LEU A 234 -12.77 14.94 -22.25
CA LEU A 234 -11.33 15.15 -22.29
C LEU A 234 -10.99 16.02 -23.52
N LYS A 235 -10.10 16.99 -23.34
CA LYS A 235 -9.63 17.83 -24.45
C LYS A 235 -8.73 17.03 -25.39
N ALA A 236 -8.74 17.37 -26.68
CA ALA A 236 -8.01 16.63 -27.71
C ALA A 236 -6.48 16.60 -27.47
N ASP A 237 -5.90 17.68 -26.93
CA ASP A 237 -4.49 17.77 -26.52
C ASP A 237 -4.16 16.88 -25.32
N ALA A 238 -5.05 16.81 -24.33
CA ALA A 238 -4.90 15.90 -23.19
C ALA A 238 -5.08 14.42 -23.61
N LEU A 239 -6.02 14.13 -24.51
CA LEU A 239 -6.23 12.79 -25.07
C LEU A 239 -5.00 12.32 -25.87
N ASP A 240 -4.50 13.17 -26.77
CA ASP A 240 -3.26 12.94 -27.53
C ASP A 240 -2.05 12.71 -26.61
N TRP A 241 -1.92 13.47 -25.52
CA TRP A 241 -0.86 13.27 -24.53
C TRP A 241 -0.96 11.92 -23.81
N TYR A 242 -2.16 11.52 -23.35
CA TYR A 242 -2.34 10.23 -22.69
C TYR A 242 -2.12 9.04 -23.63
N LEU A 243 -2.60 9.11 -24.88
CA LEU A 243 -2.42 8.04 -25.88
C LEU A 243 -0.96 7.88 -26.35
N LYS A 244 -0.07 8.83 -26.02
CA LYS A 244 1.38 8.76 -26.25
C LYS A 244 2.17 8.19 -25.07
N GLN A 245 1.53 7.85 -23.96
CA GLN A 245 2.20 7.20 -22.84
C GLN A 245 2.33 5.69 -23.11
N PRO A 246 3.49 5.06 -22.86
CA PRO A 246 3.84 3.73 -23.38
C PRO A 246 2.98 2.58 -22.86
N ASN A 247 2.25 2.80 -21.77
CA ASN A 247 1.48 1.80 -21.03
C ASN A 247 -0.02 2.16 -20.89
N VAL A 248 -0.46 3.28 -21.45
CA VAL A 248 -1.86 3.71 -21.40
C VAL A 248 -2.66 2.96 -22.45
N VAL A 249 -3.76 2.36 -22.01
CA VAL A 249 -4.66 1.56 -22.84
C VAL A 249 -6.08 2.11 -22.76
N GLN A 250 -6.73 2.24 -23.92
CA GLN A 250 -8.16 2.50 -23.99
C GLN A 250 -8.95 1.22 -23.73
N LYS A 251 -10.07 1.34 -23.00
CA LYS A 251 -11.05 0.27 -22.77
C LYS A 251 -12.46 0.85 -22.83
N ASP A 252 -13.43 0.01 -23.21
CA ASP A 252 -14.84 0.37 -23.15
C ASP A 252 -15.43 0.09 -21.76
N GLY A 253 -16.30 0.99 -21.31
CA GLY A 253 -16.98 0.92 -20.01
C GLY A 253 -18.46 1.27 -20.12
N LYS A 254 -19.22 1.02 -19.04
CA LYS A 254 -20.68 1.25 -19.01
C LYS A 254 -21.08 2.70 -19.27
N GLU A 255 -20.20 3.66 -18.99
CA GLU A 255 -20.43 5.10 -19.16
C GLU A 255 -19.78 5.68 -20.43
N GLY A 256 -19.14 4.82 -21.24
CA GLY A 256 -18.36 5.18 -22.42
C GLY A 256 -16.91 4.68 -22.36
N PRO A 257 -16.09 5.01 -23.37
CA PRO A 257 -14.69 4.62 -23.42
C PRO A 257 -13.83 5.45 -22.45
N TYR A 258 -12.85 4.80 -21.83
CA TYR A 258 -11.94 5.37 -20.84
C TYR A 258 -10.50 4.89 -21.07
N LEU A 259 -9.55 5.67 -20.55
CA LEU A 259 -8.13 5.36 -20.51
C LEU A 259 -7.78 4.78 -19.14
N THR A 260 -6.87 3.81 -19.12
CA THR A 260 -6.29 3.20 -17.91
C THR A 260 -4.87 2.73 -18.23
N SER A 261 -4.18 2.01 -17.34
CA SER A 261 -2.82 1.51 -17.57
C SER A 261 -2.75 -0.02 -17.56
N SER A 262 -1.86 -0.60 -18.37
CA SER A 262 -1.49 -2.02 -18.30
C SER A 262 -0.73 -2.37 -17.01
N ASN A 263 -0.06 -1.40 -16.38
CA ASN A 263 0.81 -1.63 -15.22
C ASN A 263 0.07 -1.73 -13.88
N GLN A 264 -1.25 -1.47 -13.81
CA GLN A 264 -1.95 -1.39 -12.53
C GLN A 264 -1.87 -2.65 -11.66
N ASP A 265 -1.77 -3.84 -12.27
CA ASP A 265 -1.59 -5.09 -11.52
C ASP A 265 -0.14 -5.28 -11.04
N ALA A 266 0.84 -4.70 -11.75
CA ALA A 266 2.22 -4.61 -11.26
C ALA A 266 2.33 -3.61 -10.10
N ALA A 267 1.59 -2.49 -10.13
CA ALA A 267 1.49 -1.56 -9.01
C ALA A 267 0.88 -2.22 -7.76
N LYS A 268 -0.23 -2.97 -7.91
CA LYS A 268 -0.81 -3.78 -6.82
C LYS A 268 0.21 -4.79 -6.25
N ALA A 269 0.96 -5.46 -7.12
CA ALA A 269 1.99 -6.41 -6.71
C ALA A 269 3.15 -5.73 -5.96
N LEU A 270 3.56 -4.53 -6.37
CA LEU A 270 4.58 -3.73 -5.68
C LEU A 270 4.14 -3.36 -4.26
N PHE A 271 2.94 -2.82 -4.10
CA PHE A 271 2.40 -2.49 -2.77
C PHE A 271 2.24 -3.71 -1.86
N LEU A 272 1.86 -4.86 -2.44
CA LEU A 272 1.76 -6.11 -1.69
C LEU A 272 3.14 -6.60 -1.23
N ALA A 273 4.14 -6.59 -2.12
CA ALA A 273 5.51 -6.99 -1.81
C ALA A 273 6.16 -6.07 -0.75
N LEU A 274 6.00 -4.76 -0.87
CA LEU A 274 6.44 -3.79 0.14
C LEU A 274 5.72 -3.99 1.48
N SER A 275 4.43 -4.32 1.48
CA SER A 275 3.71 -4.66 2.72
C SER A 275 4.26 -5.96 3.35
N GLN A 276 4.60 -6.97 2.54
CA GLN A 276 5.11 -8.26 3.02
C GLN A 276 6.50 -8.17 3.66
N VAL A 277 7.39 -7.28 3.21
CA VAL A 277 8.72 -7.09 3.82
C VAL A 277 8.73 -6.06 4.95
N ARG A 278 7.60 -5.43 5.27
CA ARG A 278 7.50 -4.43 6.33
C ARG A 278 7.49 -5.10 7.72
N PRO A 279 8.38 -4.69 8.66
CA PRO A 279 8.29 -5.09 10.06
C PRO A 279 6.88 -4.91 10.65
N GLY A 280 6.48 -5.84 11.52
CA GLY A 280 5.16 -5.86 12.15
C GLY A 280 4.05 -6.59 11.38
N GLY A 281 4.32 -7.15 10.19
CA GLY A 281 3.37 -8.03 9.49
C GLY A 281 2.41 -7.31 8.54
N GLY A 282 2.91 -6.31 7.80
CA GLY A 282 2.16 -5.68 6.71
C GLY A 282 1.08 -4.69 7.15
N GLU A 283 -0.17 -4.95 6.74
CA GLU A 283 -1.27 -3.98 6.74
C GLU A 283 -2.39 -4.37 7.73
N ARG A 284 -2.41 -3.73 8.91
CA ARG A 284 -3.47 -3.90 9.93
C ARG A 284 -4.52 -2.80 9.81
N ARG A 285 -5.38 -2.86 8.77
CA ARG A 285 -6.40 -1.82 8.53
C ARG A 285 -7.31 -1.60 9.73
N VAL A 286 -7.63 -0.34 10.04
CA VAL A 286 -8.54 0.00 11.16
C VAL A 286 -10.02 -0.11 10.82
N ASN A 287 -10.39 -0.14 9.53
CA ASN A 287 -11.78 -0.09 9.05
C ASN A 287 -12.24 -1.29 8.20
N ILE A 288 -11.34 -2.22 7.85
CA ILE A 288 -11.64 -3.44 7.06
C ILE A 288 -10.81 -4.63 7.55
N ASN A 289 -11.22 -5.85 7.17
CA ASN A 289 -10.61 -7.14 7.54
C ASN A 289 -10.76 -7.49 9.04
N ASP A 290 -10.36 -8.70 9.45
CA ASP A 290 -10.51 -9.20 10.85
C ASP A 290 -9.83 -8.32 11.92
N SER A 291 -8.83 -7.54 11.51
CA SER A 291 -8.08 -6.60 12.36
C SER A 291 -8.75 -5.22 12.49
N ALA A 292 -9.89 -4.97 11.84
CA ALA A 292 -10.59 -3.70 11.96
C ALA A 292 -10.92 -3.36 13.43
N VAL A 293 -10.74 -2.10 13.80
CA VAL A 293 -11.19 -1.52 15.07
C VAL A 293 -12.66 -1.15 14.94
N ILE A 294 -13.04 -0.41 13.88
CA ILE A 294 -14.44 -0.12 13.53
C ILE A 294 -14.68 -0.50 12.05
N PRO A 295 -15.23 -1.69 11.75
CA PRO A 295 -15.59 -2.07 10.39
C PRO A 295 -16.50 -1.03 9.71
N GLU A 296 -16.31 -0.73 8.42
CA GLU A 296 -17.16 0.28 7.77
C GLU A 296 -18.66 -0.05 7.81
N GLU A 297 -19.02 -1.33 7.80
CA GLU A 297 -20.40 -1.80 7.93
C GLU A 297 -20.96 -1.62 9.34
N ALA A 298 -20.13 -1.82 10.38
CA ALA A 298 -20.49 -1.51 11.76
C ALA A 298 -20.74 0.00 11.91
N PHE A 299 -19.82 0.85 11.43
CA PHE A 299 -20.01 2.31 11.44
C PHE A 299 -21.31 2.73 10.72
N ARG A 300 -21.61 2.13 9.56
CA ARG A 300 -22.84 2.41 8.80
C ARG A 300 -24.12 1.94 9.49
N SER A 301 -24.05 1.02 10.45
CA SER A 301 -25.22 0.54 11.21
C SER A 301 -25.72 1.55 12.25
N ASP A 302 -24.82 2.36 12.83
CA ASP A 302 -25.15 3.42 13.79
C ASP A 302 -24.12 4.56 13.73
N PRO A 303 -24.14 5.37 12.65
CA PRO A 303 -23.08 6.34 12.39
C PRO A 303 -23.05 7.48 13.40
N THR A 304 -24.13 7.72 14.14
CA THR A 304 -24.18 8.71 15.22
C THR A 304 -23.48 8.19 16.46
N GLU A 305 -23.88 7.02 16.99
CA GLU A 305 -23.29 6.50 18.22
C GLU A 305 -21.78 6.21 18.06
N PHE A 306 -21.36 5.67 16.91
CA PHE A 306 -19.93 5.47 16.63
C PHE A 306 -19.16 6.80 16.46
N TYR A 307 -19.75 7.85 15.88
CA TYR A 307 -19.08 9.14 15.71
C TYR A 307 -18.96 9.91 17.02
N ASP A 308 -20.02 9.93 17.83
CA ASP A 308 -20.01 10.54 19.17
C ASP A 308 -19.00 9.82 20.09
N TYR A 309 -18.93 8.49 20.02
CA TYR A 309 -17.94 7.71 20.76
C TYR A 309 -16.49 7.99 20.31
N VAL A 310 -16.22 8.00 19.00
CA VAL A 310 -14.91 8.38 18.45
C VAL A 310 -14.50 9.77 18.92
N THR A 311 -15.40 10.76 18.74
CA THR A 311 -15.07 12.16 19.04
C THR A 311 -14.86 12.40 20.54
N SER A 312 -15.51 11.62 21.42
CA SER A 312 -15.23 11.64 22.86
C SER A 312 -13.81 11.18 23.25
N GLN A 313 -13.11 10.46 22.38
CA GLN A 313 -11.74 9.94 22.62
C GLN A 313 -10.64 10.79 21.95
N LEU A 314 -10.98 11.94 21.35
CA LEU A 314 -10.03 12.74 20.58
C LEU A 314 -9.22 13.71 21.45
N GLU A 315 -7.90 13.57 21.39
CA GLU A 315 -6.94 14.50 21.97
C GLU A 315 -6.06 15.12 20.86
N GLY A 316 -5.53 16.31 21.10
CA GLY A 316 -4.52 16.91 20.21
C GLY A 316 -3.19 16.17 20.36
N ILE A 317 -2.53 15.82 19.24
CA ILE A 317 -1.21 15.18 19.26
C ILE A 317 -0.27 16.04 20.12
N PRO A 318 0.41 15.50 21.15
CA PRO A 318 1.37 16.27 21.94
C PRO A 318 2.40 16.96 21.03
N GLY A 319 2.55 18.29 21.14
CA GLY A 319 3.43 19.08 20.28
C GLY A 319 2.95 19.34 18.82
N GLN A 320 1.77 18.86 18.45
CA GLN A 320 0.99 19.22 17.25
C GLN A 320 -0.50 19.23 17.61
N THR A 321 -0.86 20.00 18.64
CA THR A 321 -2.16 19.92 19.35
C THR A 321 -3.34 20.44 18.53
N ASP A 322 -3.06 21.07 17.39
CA ASP A 322 -4.00 21.46 16.33
C ASP A 322 -4.50 20.27 15.49
N ILE A 323 -3.77 19.15 15.50
CA ILE A 323 -4.15 17.90 14.83
C ILE A 323 -4.64 16.91 15.90
N GLN A 324 -5.88 16.41 15.76
CA GLN A 324 -6.48 15.48 16.73
C GLN A 324 -6.42 14.01 16.30
N MET A 325 -6.27 13.12 17.27
CA MET A 325 -6.31 11.66 17.14
C MET A 325 -6.95 11.04 18.39
N ASN A 326 -7.29 9.74 18.34
CA ASN A 326 -7.54 8.96 19.55
C ASN A 326 -6.36 9.12 20.54
N SER A 327 -6.62 9.27 21.84
CA SER A 327 -5.58 9.58 22.85
C SER A 327 -4.41 8.58 22.92
N GLU A 328 -4.65 7.26 22.76
CA GLU A 328 -3.59 6.25 22.72
C GLU A 328 -2.73 6.43 21.45
N ALA A 329 -3.38 6.65 20.30
CA ALA A 329 -2.72 6.92 19.02
C ALA A 329 -1.95 8.25 19.02
N ALA A 330 -2.51 9.32 19.59
CA ALA A 330 -1.90 10.63 19.75
C ALA A 330 -0.59 10.54 20.55
N THR A 331 -0.64 9.81 21.67
CA THR A 331 0.52 9.54 22.53
C THR A 331 1.59 8.74 21.77
N LYS A 332 1.21 7.64 21.11
CA LYS A 332 2.17 6.82 20.37
C LYS A 332 2.73 7.50 19.13
N PHE A 333 2.00 8.41 18.47
CA PHE A 333 2.56 9.23 17.40
C PHE A 333 3.61 10.21 17.94
N ALA A 334 3.38 10.82 19.10
CA ALA A 334 4.34 11.70 19.75
C ALA A 334 5.62 10.95 20.20
N GLU A 335 5.49 9.72 20.72
CA GLU A 335 6.62 8.82 20.99
C GLU A 335 7.41 8.48 19.70
N MET A 336 6.70 8.05 18.65
CA MET A 336 7.28 7.69 17.35
C MET A 336 8.06 8.86 16.74
N ARG A 337 7.49 10.07 16.77
CA ARG A 337 8.14 11.30 16.33
C ARG A 337 9.33 11.69 17.21
N GLY A 338 9.27 11.39 18.51
CA GLY A 338 10.38 11.57 19.44
C GLY A 338 11.59 10.71 19.06
N ALA A 339 11.36 9.42 18.82
CA ALA A 339 12.39 8.48 18.36
C ALA A 339 12.96 8.87 16.98
N ALA A 340 12.08 9.15 16.00
CA ALA A 340 12.50 9.61 14.67
C ALA A 340 13.41 10.85 14.77
N LYS A 341 13.02 11.84 15.58
CA LYS A 341 13.80 13.06 15.80
C LYS A 341 15.16 12.79 16.45
N ALA A 342 15.26 11.83 17.37
CA ALA A 342 16.53 11.44 17.99
C ALA A 342 17.51 10.86 16.97
N GLU A 343 17.00 10.11 15.97
CA GLU A 343 17.79 9.58 14.84
C GLU A 343 17.99 10.62 13.71
N GLY A 344 17.48 11.85 13.86
CA GLY A 344 17.65 12.96 12.90
C GLY A 344 16.56 13.04 11.81
N VAL A 345 15.47 12.30 11.95
CA VAL A 345 14.34 12.23 10.99
C VAL A 345 13.15 13.05 11.52
N PRO A 346 12.87 14.25 10.95
CA PRO A 346 11.84 15.15 11.47
C PRO A 346 10.43 14.75 10.98
N LEU A 347 9.84 13.74 11.61
CA LEU A 347 8.44 13.35 11.38
C LEU A 347 7.47 14.49 11.76
N VAL A 348 6.47 14.74 10.92
CA VAL A 348 5.41 15.75 11.11
C VAL A 348 4.09 15.18 10.61
N ALA A 349 3.01 15.27 11.40
CA ALA A 349 1.64 14.99 10.91
C ALA A 349 1.13 16.15 10.04
N LEU A 350 0.40 15.83 8.96
CA LEU A 350 -0.28 16.79 8.07
C LEU A 350 -1.78 16.86 8.38
N ASN A 351 -2.44 15.71 8.45
CA ASN A 351 -3.83 15.54 8.86
C ASN A 351 -3.95 14.30 9.75
N ALA A 352 -5.00 14.20 10.56
CA ALA A 352 -5.35 12.95 11.24
C ALA A 352 -6.86 12.77 11.34
N PHE A 353 -7.53 13.08 12.46
CA PHE A 353 -9.00 13.11 12.51
C PHE A 353 -9.59 14.09 11.49
N ARG A 354 -10.64 13.66 10.78
CA ARG A 354 -11.41 14.51 9.85
C ARG A 354 -12.92 14.25 10.05
N PRO A 355 -13.76 15.30 10.26
CA PRO A 355 -15.20 15.12 10.52
C PRO A 355 -15.97 14.41 9.39
N LEU A 356 -17.11 13.76 9.73
CA LEU A 356 -17.92 12.97 8.79
C LEU A 356 -18.30 13.73 7.51
N ALA A 357 -18.70 15.00 7.63
CA ALA A 357 -19.05 15.85 6.49
C ALA A 357 -17.87 16.16 5.55
N HIS A 358 -16.63 16.07 6.04
CA HIS A 358 -15.42 16.15 5.23
C HIS A 358 -15.19 14.85 4.46
N GLU A 359 -15.29 13.69 5.11
CA GLU A 359 -15.08 12.39 4.45
C GLU A 359 -16.12 12.08 3.38
N MET A 360 -17.40 12.35 3.64
CA MET A 360 -18.46 12.20 2.62
C MET A 360 -18.22 13.07 1.39
N LYS A 361 -17.52 14.20 1.54
CA LYS A 361 -17.08 15.05 0.43
C LYS A 361 -15.83 14.51 -0.25
N ALA A 362 -14.89 13.95 0.51
CA ALA A 362 -13.64 13.37 0.01
C ALA A 362 -13.86 12.09 -0.80
N GLU A 363 -14.60 11.10 -0.29
CA GLU A 363 -14.90 9.85 -1.02
C GLU A 363 -15.63 10.14 -2.34
N LYS A 364 -16.59 11.08 -2.32
CA LYS A 364 -17.31 11.53 -3.53
C LYS A 364 -16.39 12.25 -4.54
N ALA A 365 -15.38 12.99 -4.08
CA ALA A 365 -14.46 13.71 -4.95
C ALA A 365 -13.34 12.81 -5.52
N ALA A 366 -12.95 11.75 -4.81
CA ALA A 366 -11.84 10.89 -5.20
C ALA A 366 -12.11 10.01 -6.44
N GLY A 367 -13.36 9.53 -6.61
CA GLY A 367 -13.78 8.69 -7.75
C GLY A 367 -13.18 7.27 -7.80
N ASN A 368 -12.03 7.05 -7.17
CA ASN A 368 -11.33 5.77 -7.07
C ASN A 368 -11.19 5.37 -5.59
N ARG A 369 -11.87 4.30 -5.16
CA ARG A 369 -11.85 3.83 -3.75
C ARG A 369 -10.49 3.26 -3.28
N ASN A 370 -9.53 3.06 -4.20
CA ASN A 370 -8.14 2.75 -3.84
C ASN A 370 -7.37 3.99 -3.36
N ALA A 371 -7.73 5.18 -3.84
CA ALA A 371 -7.06 6.45 -3.57
C ALA A 371 -7.59 7.19 -2.32
N VAL A 372 -8.20 6.46 -1.39
CA VAL A 372 -8.65 6.94 -0.08
C VAL A 372 -8.56 5.81 0.95
N GLY A 373 -8.19 6.14 2.19
CA GLY A 373 -8.22 5.19 3.31
C GLY A 373 -9.63 4.69 3.70
N GLY A 374 -10.71 5.31 3.21
CA GLY A 374 -12.07 5.12 3.72
C GLY A 374 -12.26 5.86 5.05
N ILE A 375 -13.07 5.32 5.97
CA ILE A 375 -13.37 5.96 7.27
C ILE A 375 -12.19 5.99 8.27
N SER A 376 -10.96 5.64 7.89
CA SER A 376 -9.83 5.50 8.83
C SER A 376 -9.40 6.82 9.49
N HIS A 377 -9.51 7.95 8.78
CA HIS A 377 -9.38 9.29 9.37
C HIS A 377 -10.61 9.69 10.21
N LEU A 378 -11.81 9.28 9.80
CA LEU A 378 -13.05 9.57 10.53
C LEU A 378 -13.00 9.01 11.95
N ILE A 379 -12.44 7.82 12.12
CA ILE A 379 -12.36 7.14 13.42
C ILE A 379 -11.16 7.57 14.27
N GLY A 380 -10.41 8.61 13.85
CA GLY A 380 -9.32 9.22 14.63
C GLY A 380 -8.05 8.37 14.75
N LEU A 381 -7.90 7.31 13.94
CA LEU A 381 -6.79 6.37 14.01
C LEU A 381 -5.79 6.47 12.85
N ALA A 382 -6.16 7.11 11.73
CA ALA A 382 -5.22 7.41 10.65
C ALA A 382 -4.50 8.75 10.84
N VAL A 383 -3.27 8.83 10.35
CA VAL A 383 -2.47 10.05 10.24
C VAL A 383 -1.80 10.11 8.86
N ASP A 384 -1.96 11.24 8.19
CA ASP A 384 -1.17 11.62 7.01
C ASP A 384 0.17 12.18 7.53
N VAL A 385 1.29 11.59 7.13
CA VAL A 385 2.63 12.04 7.55
C VAL A 385 3.35 12.77 6.41
N LYS A 386 4.07 13.83 6.77
CA LYS A 386 4.82 14.62 5.79
C LYS A 386 6.06 13.85 5.31
N LEU A 387 6.03 13.40 4.06
CA LEU A 387 7.18 12.71 3.45
C LEU A 387 8.15 13.63 2.72
N HIS A 388 7.73 14.84 2.35
CA HIS A 388 8.53 15.75 1.53
C HIS A 388 9.33 16.75 2.38
N ILE A 389 10.64 16.84 2.12
CA ILE A 389 11.59 17.58 2.97
C ILE A 389 12.30 18.73 2.22
N ASP A 390 12.47 18.67 0.89
CA ASP A 390 13.11 19.75 0.11
C ASP A 390 12.33 20.19 -1.14
N LYS A 391 11.69 21.36 -1.04
CA LYS A 391 10.98 22.04 -2.14
C LYS A 391 11.88 22.43 -3.32
N LYS A 392 13.21 22.35 -3.21
CA LYS A 392 14.14 22.55 -4.34
C LYS A 392 14.33 21.27 -5.16
N ARG A 393 14.15 20.09 -4.55
CA ARG A 393 14.27 18.78 -5.21
C ARG A 393 12.97 18.38 -5.89
N ASP A 394 11.83 18.52 -5.21
CA ASP A 394 10.51 18.21 -5.78
C ASP A 394 9.52 19.39 -5.61
N PRO A 395 9.64 20.49 -6.38
CA PRO A 395 8.80 21.69 -6.23
C PRO A 395 7.30 21.46 -6.47
N ASP A 396 6.94 20.40 -7.19
CA ASP A 396 5.57 20.10 -7.63
C ASP A 396 4.92 18.89 -6.93
N VAL A 397 5.47 18.40 -5.81
CA VAL A 397 4.86 17.29 -5.06
C VAL A 397 3.68 17.79 -4.22
N VAL A 398 2.50 17.23 -4.51
CA VAL A 398 1.36 17.25 -3.58
C VAL A 398 1.60 16.11 -2.58
N GLU A 399 1.74 16.46 -1.30
CA GLU A 399 2.28 15.56 -0.27
C GLU A 399 1.35 14.38 0.08
N THR A 400 0.08 14.46 -0.35
CA THR A 400 -0.96 13.42 -0.22
C THR A 400 -1.72 13.28 -1.56
N GLY A 401 -1.25 12.44 -2.49
CA GLY A 401 -1.86 12.36 -3.83
C GLY A 401 -1.39 11.22 -4.72
N THR A 402 -2.35 10.48 -5.28
CA THR A 402 -2.13 9.26 -6.08
C THR A 402 -2.09 9.49 -7.60
N GLY A 403 -2.45 10.70 -8.07
CA GLY A 403 -2.61 11.04 -9.49
C GLY A 403 -1.32 11.13 -10.34
N ASN A 404 -0.17 10.69 -9.81
CA ASN A 404 1.07 10.53 -10.56
C ASN A 404 1.91 9.43 -9.88
N PHE A 405 2.00 8.25 -10.49
CA PHE A 405 2.65 7.10 -9.87
C PHE A 405 4.16 7.30 -9.65
N ASN A 406 4.85 7.98 -10.58
CA ASN A 406 6.27 8.30 -10.42
C ASN A 406 6.54 9.19 -9.19
N LYS A 407 5.72 10.22 -8.95
CA LYS A 407 5.85 11.05 -7.72
C LYS A 407 5.65 10.25 -6.44
N MET A 408 4.84 9.20 -6.48
CA MET A 408 4.63 8.28 -5.37
C MET A 408 5.80 7.28 -5.21
N LEU A 409 6.54 6.96 -6.28
CA LEU A 409 7.80 6.21 -6.18
C LEU A 409 8.91 7.06 -5.52
N ASN A 410 9.01 8.36 -5.82
CA ASN A 410 9.93 9.27 -5.10
C ASN A 410 9.67 9.26 -3.57
N MET A 411 8.42 9.07 -3.13
CA MET A 411 8.08 8.98 -1.71
C MET A 411 8.69 7.75 -1.03
N LEU A 412 8.99 6.68 -1.78
CA LEU A 412 9.67 5.48 -1.28
C LEU A 412 11.17 5.73 -0.95
N GLU A 413 11.75 6.81 -1.49
CA GLU A 413 13.12 7.27 -1.21
C GLU A 413 13.21 8.19 0.02
N SER A 414 12.08 8.69 0.52
CA SER A 414 12.06 9.65 1.64
C SER A 414 12.65 9.04 2.92
N PRO A 415 13.60 9.72 3.60
CA PRO A 415 14.09 9.32 4.91
C PRO A 415 12.98 9.18 5.95
N ILE A 416 11.94 10.02 5.91
CA ILE A 416 10.79 9.90 6.80
C ILE A 416 10.03 8.60 6.49
N TYR A 417 9.75 8.32 5.22
CA TYR A 417 9.07 7.09 4.83
C TYR A 417 9.88 5.84 5.22
N LYS A 418 11.16 5.77 4.85
CA LYS A 418 12.05 4.64 5.18
C LYS A 418 12.16 4.42 6.70
N TRP A 419 12.21 5.48 7.48
CA TRP A 419 12.28 5.38 8.93
C TRP A 419 10.99 4.77 9.52
N ILE A 420 9.81 5.27 9.13
CA ILE A 420 8.53 4.72 9.63
C ILE A 420 8.29 3.32 9.05
N PHE A 421 8.74 3.03 7.83
CA PHE A 421 8.69 1.69 7.24
C PHE A 421 9.36 0.63 8.11
N MET A 422 10.51 0.96 8.72
CA MET A 422 11.23 0.04 9.61
C MET A 422 10.73 0.10 11.07
N ASN A 423 10.22 1.24 11.53
CA ASN A 423 9.96 1.48 12.96
C ASN A 423 8.49 1.62 13.37
N GLY A 424 7.57 1.95 12.45
CA GLY A 424 6.19 2.35 12.78
C GLY A 424 5.42 1.32 13.60
N SER A 425 5.60 0.04 13.29
CA SER A 425 4.95 -1.07 14.01
C SER A 425 5.40 -1.18 15.48
N ARG A 426 6.61 -0.72 15.83
CA ARG A 426 7.10 -0.64 17.21
C ARG A 426 6.26 0.34 18.05
N PHE A 427 5.62 1.30 17.39
CA PHE A 427 4.71 2.28 17.97
C PHE A 427 3.24 2.00 17.62
N GLY A 428 2.92 0.81 17.08
CA GLY A 428 1.54 0.41 16.73
C GLY A 428 1.00 1.02 15.43
N PHE A 429 1.83 1.67 14.60
CA PHE A 429 1.42 2.27 13.33
C PHE A 429 1.71 1.35 12.13
N TYR A 430 0.70 1.17 11.28
CA TYR A 430 0.75 0.31 10.09
C TYR A 430 0.29 1.10 8.87
N GLN A 431 1.15 1.18 7.85
CA GLN A 431 0.82 1.91 6.62
C GLN A 431 -0.28 1.21 5.82
N TYR A 432 -1.24 2.01 5.33
CA TYR A 432 -2.12 1.64 4.23
C TYR A 432 -1.30 1.50 2.94
N ARG A 433 -1.15 0.27 2.44
CA ARG A 433 -0.06 -0.12 1.53
C ARG A 433 0.00 0.63 0.20
N GLN A 434 -1.08 1.27 -0.22
CA GLN A 434 -1.18 2.02 -1.47
C GLN A 434 -0.77 3.50 -1.32
N GLU A 435 -0.67 4.01 -0.08
CA GLU A 435 -0.44 5.43 0.20
C GLU A 435 0.77 5.57 1.15
N PRO A 436 1.97 5.96 0.67
CA PRO A 436 3.17 6.11 1.50
C PRO A 436 3.01 7.03 2.73
N TRP A 437 2.16 8.05 2.61
CA TRP A 437 1.88 9.04 3.66
C TRP A 437 0.86 8.56 4.71
N HIS A 438 0.08 7.52 4.45
CA HIS A 438 -1.08 7.16 5.28
C HIS A 438 -0.75 6.02 6.27
N TRP A 439 -0.76 6.32 7.57
CA TRP A 439 -0.44 5.38 8.64
C TRP A 439 -1.60 5.23 9.63
N GLU A 440 -1.96 3.99 9.98
CA GLU A 440 -3.10 3.68 10.84
C GLU A 440 -2.65 3.07 12.16
N TYR A 441 -3.14 3.60 13.28
CA TYR A 441 -2.87 3.08 14.61
C TYR A 441 -3.73 1.84 14.90
N ASN A 442 -3.09 0.67 14.97
CA ASN A 442 -3.77 -0.59 15.21
C ASN A 442 -2.82 -1.68 15.79
N PRO A 443 -2.25 -1.48 16.99
CA PRO A 443 -1.50 -2.55 17.66
C PRO A 443 -2.43 -3.69 18.11
N GLU A 444 -1.84 -4.82 18.49
CA GLU A 444 -2.61 -5.97 18.97
C GLU A 444 -3.37 -5.68 20.28
N GLY A 445 -4.55 -6.29 20.42
CA GLY A 445 -5.50 -6.02 21.51
C GLY A 445 -6.05 -4.58 21.56
N PHE A 446 -5.75 -3.70 20.58
CA PHE A 446 -6.19 -2.31 20.66
C PHE A 446 -7.71 -2.16 20.56
N ARG A 447 -8.40 -2.99 19.76
CA ARG A 447 -9.88 -2.97 19.67
C ARG A 447 -10.54 -3.15 21.04
N ASP A 448 -9.99 -4.01 21.91
CA ASP A 448 -10.53 -4.24 23.25
C ASP A 448 -10.34 -3.03 24.18
N ARG A 449 -9.20 -2.32 24.06
CA ARG A 449 -8.95 -1.06 24.78
C ARG A 449 -9.83 0.07 24.25
N PHE A 450 -9.91 0.21 22.93
CA PHE A 450 -10.69 1.23 22.22
C PHE A 450 -12.19 1.19 22.57
N TYR A 451 -12.74 0.02 22.89
CA TYR A 451 -14.14 -0.15 23.31
C TYR A 451 -14.34 -0.35 24.82
N ALA A 452 -13.31 -0.16 25.66
CA ALA A 452 -13.43 -0.40 27.11
C ALA A 452 -14.52 0.44 27.80
N GLY A 453 -14.91 1.58 27.20
CA GLY A 453 -16.02 2.43 27.64
C GLY A 453 -17.35 2.24 26.91
N ALA A 454 -17.43 1.40 25.87
CA ALA A 454 -18.64 1.18 25.07
C ALA A 454 -18.78 -0.28 24.61
N PRO A 455 -19.13 -1.22 25.53
CA PRO A 455 -19.28 -2.64 25.21
C PRO A 455 -20.39 -2.91 24.19
N ASN A 456 -21.45 -2.10 24.15
CA ASN A 456 -22.52 -2.19 23.14
C ASN A 456 -22.02 -1.89 21.72
N LEU A 457 -21.10 -0.93 21.56
CA LEU A 457 -20.44 -0.66 20.28
C LEU A 457 -19.45 -1.78 19.91
N LYS A 458 -18.81 -2.40 20.90
CA LYS A 458 -18.00 -3.61 20.70
C LYS A 458 -18.84 -4.75 20.13
N GLU A 459 -19.99 -5.04 20.73
CA GLU A 459 -20.91 -6.09 20.30
C GLU A 459 -21.41 -5.86 18.86
N LYS A 460 -21.78 -4.62 18.50
CA LYS A 460 -22.10 -4.24 17.11
C LYS A 460 -20.96 -4.55 16.14
N THR A 461 -19.73 -4.19 16.49
CA THR A 461 -18.52 -4.46 15.68
C THR A 461 -18.21 -5.96 15.58
N GLU A 462 -18.29 -6.71 16.67
CA GLU A 462 -18.00 -8.15 16.69
C GLU A 462 -19.06 -8.96 15.93
N ALA A 463 -20.33 -8.55 15.98
CA ALA A 463 -21.39 -9.16 15.18
C ALA A 463 -21.16 -9.00 13.65
N VAL A 464 -20.70 -7.83 13.21
CA VAL A 464 -20.32 -7.59 11.80
C VAL A 464 -19.11 -8.43 11.38
N LEU A 465 -18.08 -8.51 12.24
CA LEU A 465 -16.90 -9.33 11.96
C LEU A 465 -17.22 -10.84 11.91
N GLU A 466 -18.06 -11.36 12.80
CA GLU A 466 -18.50 -12.76 12.76
C GLU A 466 -19.43 -13.04 11.56
N ALA A 467 -20.28 -12.09 11.15
CA ALA A 467 -21.09 -12.21 9.94
C ALA A 467 -20.25 -12.26 8.65
N ALA A 468 -19.12 -11.54 8.63
CA ALA A 468 -18.17 -11.51 7.51
C ALA A 468 -17.28 -12.76 7.42
N ARG A 469 -17.13 -13.53 8.52
CA ARG A 469 -16.29 -14.74 8.52
C ARG A 469 -16.86 -15.82 7.58
N PRO A 470 -16.01 -16.52 6.80
CA PRO A 470 -16.46 -17.57 5.89
C PRO A 470 -17.06 -18.74 6.68
N LYS A 471 -18.38 -18.86 6.63
CA LYS A 471 -19.15 -19.87 7.37
C LYS A 471 -18.60 -21.27 7.09
N LYS A 472 -18.11 -21.94 8.14
CA LYS A 472 -17.69 -23.35 8.07
C LYS A 472 -18.83 -24.18 7.50
N ARG A 473 -18.63 -24.78 6.32
CA ARG A 473 -19.57 -25.77 5.77
C ARG A 473 -19.72 -26.89 6.80
N LYS A 474 -20.96 -27.13 7.25
CA LYS A 474 -21.28 -28.37 7.98
C LYS A 474 -20.96 -29.54 7.04
N LYS A 475 -20.19 -30.50 7.53
CA LYS A 475 -19.98 -31.79 6.86
C LYS A 475 -21.23 -32.66 7.07
#